data_AF-A0A2N5YXS0-F1
#
_entry.id   AF-A0A2N5YXS0-F1
#
_cell.length_a   1.000
_cell.length_b   1.000
_cell.length_c   1.000
_cell.angle_alpha   90.00
_cell.angle_beta   90.00
_cell.angle_gamma   90.00
#
_symmetry.space_group_name_H-M   'P 1'
#
loop_
_entity.id
_entity.type
_entity.pdbx_description
1 polymer ?
#
loop_
_entity_poly.entity_id
_entity_poly.type
_entity_poly.pdbx_seq_one_letter_code
_entity_poly.pdbx_strand_id
1 'polypeptide(L)'
;MKDKPNILKFLFLWPLSAMYGIGVSFRNFCYENKILKSVEYDIPIISIGNISVGGTGKTPHTEFLIRMLKDEFSVAVISRGYKRKTKGFRIVEETDTHFEAGDEPLQIKKKFPDTIVAVSENRPNGVDKLREIYPDLNLIILDDAFQHRKINPGLSILLNNYNHPIASYYLLPLGYLRETRSASHRAHIVIYSKCPPDLKPIERRILSKEIDIRPFQYLFFSTLNYKDPKPVFIDSPSIPIDKLNEHNVLAISGIAKSQSYVNFLK
;
A
#
# COMPACT_ATOMS: atom_id res chain seq x y z
N MET A 1 8.42 21.71 2.61
CA MET A 1 7.73 22.63 3.55
C MET A 1 6.90 21.80 4.51
N LYS A 2 7.11 21.99 5.82
CA LYS A 2 6.36 21.32 6.89
C LYS A 2 5.00 22.01 6.99
N ASP A 3 3.92 21.35 6.58
CA ASP A 3 2.55 21.80 6.85
C ASP A 3 2.28 21.68 8.35
N LYS A 4 2.84 22.59 9.15
CA LYS A 4 2.43 22.75 10.54
C LYS A 4 0.97 23.22 10.50
N PRO A 5 0.03 22.51 11.13
CA PRO A 5 -1.35 22.97 11.18
C PRO A 5 -1.37 24.38 11.80
N ASN A 6 -2.13 25.29 11.19
CA ASN A 6 -2.39 26.60 11.79
C ASN A 6 -2.93 26.38 13.23
N ILE A 7 -2.56 27.26 14.17
CA ILE A 7 -2.85 27.17 15.61
C ILE A 7 -4.33 26.83 15.86
N LEU A 8 -5.24 27.45 15.10
CA LEU A 8 -6.68 27.19 15.19
C LEU A 8 -7.03 25.73 14.83
N LYS A 9 -6.49 25.21 13.72
CA LYS A 9 -6.68 23.81 13.29
C LYS A 9 -6.10 22.84 14.32
N PHE A 10 -4.95 23.18 14.89
CA PHE A 10 -4.34 22.37 15.94
C PHE A 10 -5.22 22.32 17.18
N LEU A 11 -5.70 23.48 17.68
CA LEU A 11 -6.52 23.56 18.89
C LEU A 11 -7.82 22.73 18.77
N PHE A 12 -8.50 22.78 17.63
CA PHE A 12 -9.76 22.04 17.42
C PHE A 12 -9.56 20.57 17.06
N LEU A 13 -8.57 20.22 16.23
CA LEU A 13 -8.40 18.83 15.77
C LEU A 13 -7.53 17.98 16.70
N TRP A 14 -6.71 18.58 17.57
CA TRP A 14 -5.86 17.85 18.49
C TRP A 14 -6.66 16.99 19.48
N PRO A 15 -7.73 17.49 20.15
CA PRO A 15 -8.54 16.66 21.04
C PRO A 15 -9.17 15.47 20.30
N LEU A 16 -9.69 15.69 19.10
CA LEU A 16 -10.24 14.63 18.25
C LEU A 16 -9.17 13.60 17.86
N SER A 17 -7.96 14.07 17.55
CA SER A 17 -6.83 13.21 17.24
C SER A 17 -6.36 12.40 18.44
N ALA A 18 -6.44 12.96 19.65
CA ALA A 18 -6.12 12.26 20.89
C ALA A 18 -7.15 11.15 21.16
N MET A 19 -8.45 11.46 21.03
CA MET A 19 -9.53 10.46 21.16
C MET A 19 -9.39 9.32 20.14
N TYR A 20 -9.12 9.66 18.88
CA TYR A 20 -8.81 8.66 17.84
C TYR A 20 -7.61 7.79 18.23
N GLY A 21 -6.54 8.43 18.73
CA GLY A 21 -5.35 7.74 19.21
C GLY A 21 -5.61 6.79 20.36
N ILE A 22 -6.47 7.15 21.31
CA ILE A 22 -6.89 6.26 22.41
C ILE A 22 -7.58 5.02 21.84
N GLY A 23 -8.55 5.19 20.94
CA GLY A 23 -9.25 4.06 20.32
C GLY A 23 -8.33 3.13 19.53
N VAL A 24 -7.40 3.70 18.75
CA VAL A 24 -6.40 2.93 18.00
C VAL A 24 -5.44 2.20 18.92
N SER A 25 -4.96 2.87 19.98
CA SER A 25 -4.02 2.30 20.95
C SER A 25 -4.67 1.17 21.75
N PHE A 26 -5.91 1.37 22.19
CA PHE A 26 -6.70 0.33 22.85
C PHE A 26 -6.90 -0.90 21.96
N ARG A 27 -7.29 -0.69 20.68
CA ARG A 27 -7.40 -1.79 19.71
C ARG A 27 -6.08 -2.53 19.55
N ASN A 28 -4.97 -1.81 19.43
CA ASN A 28 -3.64 -2.42 19.29
C ASN A 28 -3.23 -3.21 20.53
N PHE A 29 -3.48 -2.66 21.72
CA PHE A 29 -3.30 -3.34 22.99
C PHE A 29 -4.09 -4.64 23.07
N CYS A 30 -5.35 -4.66 22.63
CA CYS A 30 -6.16 -5.88 22.62
C CYS A 30 -5.60 -6.97 21.69
N TYR A 31 -5.00 -6.61 20.54
CA TYR A 31 -4.33 -7.60 19.68
C TYR A 31 -3.00 -8.08 20.27
N GLU A 32 -2.22 -7.19 20.87
CA GLU A 32 -0.93 -7.54 21.51
C GLU A 32 -1.12 -8.47 22.70
N ASN A 33 -2.18 -8.27 23.49
CA ASN A 33 -2.53 -9.12 24.63
C ASN A 33 -3.42 -10.31 24.24
N LYS A 34 -3.57 -10.61 22.94
CA LYS A 34 -4.37 -11.74 22.41
C LYS A 34 -5.84 -11.75 22.84
N ILE A 35 -6.37 -10.60 23.32
CA ILE A 35 -7.79 -10.41 23.63
C ILE A 35 -8.61 -10.47 22.32
N LEU A 36 -8.10 -9.83 21.27
CA LEU A 36 -8.62 -9.99 19.91
C LEU A 36 -7.88 -11.12 19.19
N LYS A 37 -8.64 -12.01 18.57
CA LYS A 37 -8.11 -13.16 17.85
C LYS A 37 -7.42 -12.74 16.54
N SER A 38 -6.26 -13.33 16.30
CA SER A 38 -5.56 -13.30 15.02
C SER A 38 -5.39 -14.73 14.54
N VAL A 39 -5.59 -14.96 13.25
CA VAL A 39 -5.45 -16.29 12.62
C VAL A 39 -4.06 -16.38 12.01
N GLU A 40 -3.40 -17.49 12.28
CA GLU A 40 -2.17 -17.92 11.61
C GLU A 40 -2.51 -18.98 10.58
N TYR A 41 -1.78 -18.96 9.48
CA TYR A 41 -1.95 -19.88 8.38
C TYR A 41 -0.64 -20.63 8.15
N ASP A 42 -0.80 -21.88 7.76
CA ASP A 42 0.22 -22.85 7.37
C ASP A 42 0.79 -22.59 5.97
N ILE A 43 0.17 -21.69 5.20
CA ILE A 43 0.73 -21.15 3.96
C ILE A 43 1.43 -19.80 4.22
N PRO A 44 2.56 -19.52 3.56
CA PRO A 44 3.21 -18.21 3.61
C PRO A 44 2.25 -17.06 3.24
N ILE A 45 2.20 -16.05 4.11
CA ILE A 45 1.44 -14.81 3.86
C ILE A 45 2.37 -13.60 3.97
N ILE A 46 2.40 -12.79 2.91
CA ILE A 46 3.11 -11.50 2.86
C ILE A 46 2.08 -10.37 2.94
N SER A 47 2.14 -9.55 3.98
CA SER A 47 1.30 -8.35 4.11
C SER A 47 2.04 -7.12 3.61
N ILE A 48 1.40 -6.33 2.75
CA ILE A 48 1.88 -5.02 2.33
C ILE A 48 0.91 -3.96 2.83
N GLY A 49 1.41 -2.87 3.38
CA GLY A 49 0.55 -1.74 3.64
C GLY A 49 1.27 -0.53 4.20
N ASN A 50 0.50 0.40 4.74
CA ASN A 50 1.01 1.61 5.34
C ASN A 50 0.18 2.01 6.57
N ILE A 51 0.75 2.88 7.40
CA ILE A 51 0.08 3.42 8.59
C ILE A 51 -0.37 4.87 8.41
N SER A 52 -0.36 5.39 7.19
CA SER A 52 -0.78 6.75 6.85
C SER A 52 -1.93 6.74 5.83
N VAL A 53 -2.61 7.87 5.65
CA VAL A 53 -3.48 8.09 4.49
C VAL A 53 -2.66 8.68 3.34
N GLY A 54 -3.02 8.31 2.11
CA GLY A 54 -2.34 8.76 0.89
C GLY A 54 -1.61 7.63 0.16
N GLY A 55 -1.12 7.95 -1.03
CA GLY A 55 -0.46 7.00 -1.91
C GLY A 55 1.00 6.76 -1.51
N THR A 56 1.26 5.66 -0.79
CA THR A 56 2.60 5.16 -0.44
C THR A 56 3.18 4.20 -1.48
N GLY A 57 2.51 4.00 -2.62
CA GLY A 57 2.99 3.12 -3.67
C GLY A 57 2.76 1.64 -3.41
N LYS A 58 1.69 1.26 -2.68
CA LYS A 58 1.30 -0.14 -2.40
C LYS A 58 1.18 -0.95 -3.67
N THR A 59 0.31 -0.55 -4.59
CA THR A 59 0.08 -1.29 -5.85
C THR A 59 1.38 -1.56 -6.61
N PRO A 60 2.27 -0.58 -6.90
CA PRO A 60 3.57 -0.90 -7.50
C PRO A 60 4.42 -1.94 -6.75
N HIS A 61 4.41 -1.95 -5.41
CA HIS A 61 5.17 -2.94 -4.64
C HIS A 61 4.49 -4.31 -4.63
N THR A 62 3.15 -4.36 -4.60
CA THR A 62 2.38 -5.59 -4.81
C THR A 62 2.69 -6.19 -6.18
N GLU A 63 2.66 -5.37 -7.24
CA GLU A 63 3.03 -5.80 -8.60
C GLU A 63 4.49 -6.25 -8.70
N PHE A 64 5.40 -5.62 -7.95
CA PHE A 64 6.82 -6.03 -7.89
C PHE A 64 6.98 -7.42 -7.25
N LEU A 65 6.31 -7.69 -6.13
CA LEU A 65 6.35 -9.00 -5.49
C LEU A 65 5.73 -10.10 -6.35
N ILE A 66 4.62 -9.81 -7.03
CA ILE A 66 4.03 -10.77 -7.99
C ILE A 66 5.06 -11.13 -9.05
N ARG A 67 5.73 -10.15 -9.68
CA ARG A 67 6.76 -10.41 -10.70
C ARG A 67 7.92 -11.25 -10.19
N MET A 68 8.32 -11.02 -8.95
CA MET A 68 9.46 -11.71 -8.34
C MET A 68 9.14 -13.16 -7.97
N LEU A 69 7.88 -13.46 -7.63
CA LEU A 69 7.52 -14.72 -6.97
C LEU A 69 6.64 -15.64 -7.81
N LYS A 70 5.94 -15.12 -8.84
CA LYS A 70 4.97 -15.90 -9.63
C LYS A 70 5.57 -17.10 -10.38
N ASP A 71 6.86 -17.07 -10.68
CA ASP A 71 7.53 -18.14 -11.44
C ASP A 71 8.03 -19.27 -10.52
N GLU A 72 8.11 -19.02 -9.21
CA GLU A 72 8.54 -19.98 -8.18
C GLU A 72 7.38 -20.46 -7.29
N PHE A 73 6.33 -19.65 -7.15
CA PHE A 73 5.20 -19.88 -6.26
C PHE A 73 3.86 -19.77 -7.00
N SER A 74 2.88 -20.54 -6.55
CA SER A 74 1.47 -20.31 -6.88
C SER A 74 0.99 -19.14 -6.02
N VAL A 75 0.91 -17.95 -6.63
CA VAL A 75 0.64 -16.69 -5.94
C VAL A 75 -0.82 -16.28 -6.07
N ALA A 76 -1.44 -15.94 -4.94
CA ALA A 76 -2.70 -15.20 -4.93
C ALA A 76 -2.55 -13.85 -4.23
N VAL A 77 -3.28 -12.86 -4.73
CA VAL A 77 -3.38 -11.54 -4.12
C VAL A 77 -4.78 -11.32 -3.55
N ILE A 78 -4.87 -10.98 -2.27
CA ILE A 78 -6.14 -10.54 -1.66
C ILE A 78 -6.07 -9.05 -1.39
N SER A 79 -6.99 -8.29 -1.98
CA SER A 79 -7.21 -6.89 -1.67
C SER A 79 -8.56 -6.69 -0.97
N ARG A 80 -8.78 -5.48 -0.43
CA ARG A 80 -10.08 -5.10 0.14
C ARG A 80 -11.17 -4.92 -0.93
N GLY A 81 -10.78 -4.48 -2.13
CA GLY A 81 -11.72 -4.02 -3.16
C GLY A 81 -12.38 -2.69 -2.78
N TYR A 82 -11.57 -1.65 -2.51
CA TYR A 82 -12.08 -0.35 -2.08
C TYR A 82 -13.07 0.25 -3.12
N LYS A 83 -14.18 0.83 -2.64
CA LYS A 83 -15.27 1.44 -3.44
C LYS A 83 -16.02 0.53 -4.41
N ARG A 84 -15.78 -0.78 -4.41
CA ARG A 84 -16.64 -1.72 -5.15
C ARG A 84 -18.05 -1.74 -4.56
N LYS A 85 -19.04 -2.08 -5.38
CA LYS A 85 -20.46 -2.26 -5.04
C LYS A 85 -20.79 -3.69 -4.58
N THR A 86 -19.99 -4.67 -5.02
CA THR A 86 -20.10 -6.05 -4.55
C THR A 86 -19.65 -6.17 -3.08
N LYS A 87 -20.02 -7.26 -2.41
CA LYS A 87 -19.64 -7.54 -1.02
C LYS A 87 -19.18 -8.98 -0.88
N GLY A 88 -18.38 -9.25 0.14
CA GLY A 88 -17.91 -10.60 0.44
C GLY A 88 -16.81 -11.07 -0.49
N PHE A 89 -16.44 -12.34 -0.37
CA PHE A 89 -15.36 -12.92 -1.16
C PHE A 89 -15.75 -13.02 -2.64
N ARG A 90 -14.82 -12.65 -3.54
CA ARG A 90 -14.94 -12.83 -4.99
C ARG A 90 -13.55 -12.94 -5.63
N ILE A 91 -13.43 -13.81 -6.63
CA ILE A 91 -12.29 -13.83 -7.57
C ILE A 91 -12.50 -12.73 -8.62
N VAL A 92 -11.46 -11.96 -8.86
CA VAL A 92 -11.45 -10.86 -9.83
C VAL A 92 -11.12 -11.41 -11.20
N GLU A 93 -11.98 -11.12 -12.17
CA GLU A 93 -11.78 -11.47 -13.58
C GLU A 93 -11.34 -10.25 -14.40
N GLU A 94 -10.69 -10.46 -15.54
CA GLU A 94 -10.25 -9.35 -16.42
C GLU A 94 -11.43 -8.55 -17.00
N THR A 95 -12.56 -9.24 -17.18
CA THR A 95 -13.83 -8.68 -17.67
C THR A 95 -14.60 -7.92 -16.60
N ASP A 96 -14.19 -8.00 -15.33
CA ASP A 96 -14.86 -7.27 -14.24
C ASP A 96 -14.75 -5.76 -14.46
N THR A 97 -15.77 -5.05 -13.99
CA THR A 97 -15.75 -3.60 -13.89
C THR A 97 -15.13 -3.14 -12.57
N HIS A 98 -14.70 -1.87 -12.51
CA HIS A 98 -14.24 -1.27 -11.26
C HIS A 98 -15.33 -1.22 -10.16
N PHE A 99 -16.61 -1.22 -10.54
CA PHE A 99 -17.70 -1.34 -9.58
C PHE A 99 -17.79 -2.74 -8.97
N GLU A 100 -17.24 -3.77 -9.63
CA GLU A 100 -17.29 -5.15 -9.14
C GLU A 100 -16.05 -5.51 -8.33
N ALA A 101 -14.86 -5.22 -8.85
CA ALA A 101 -13.59 -5.58 -8.21
C ALA A 101 -12.92 -4.42 -7.46
N GLY A 102 -13.24 -3.17 -7.80
CA GLY A 102 -12.45 -2.00 -7.43
C GLY A 102 -11.28 -1.75 -8.40
N ASP A 103 -10.78 -0.52 -8.42
CA ASP A 103 -9.76 -0.09 -9.39
C ASP A 103 -8.41 -0.83 -9.23
N GLU A 104 -7.89 -0.90 -7.99
CA GLU A 104 -6.56 -1.49 -7.72
C GLU A 104 -6.51 -3.02 -8.00
N PRO A 105 -7.49 -3.84 -7.54
CA PRO A 105 -7.46 -5.28 -7.81
C PRO A 105 -7.64 -5.60 -9.30
N LEU A 106 -8.53 -4.86 -9.98
CA LEU A 106 -8.73 -5.01 -11.42
C LEU A 106 -7.47 -4.64 -12.21
N GLN A 107 -6.77 -3.58 -11.81
CA GLN A 107 -5.48 -3.21 -12.41
C GLN A 107 -4.45 -4.34 -12.26
N ILE A 108 -4.35 -4.96 -11.08
CA ILE A 108 -3.44 -6.08 -10.85
C ILE A 108 -3.82 -7.25 -11.75
N LYS A 109 -5.09 -7.66 -11.79
CA LYS A 109 -5.56 -8.77 -12.62
C LYS A 109 -5.27 -8.56 -14.10
N LYS A 110 -5.54 -7.36 -14.64
CA LYS A 110 -5.24 -7.03 -16.06
C LYS A 110 -3.74 -7.03 -16.38
N LYS A 111 -2.88 -6.73 -15.41
CA LYS A 111 -1.41 -6.76 -15.61
C LYS A 111 -0.82 -8.17 -15.43
N PHE A 112 -1.51 -9.01 -14.68
CA PHE A 112 -1.11 -10.38 -14.37
C PHE A 112 -2.31 -11.33 -14.55
N PRO A 113 -2.73 -11.59 -15.81
CA PRO A 113 -3.87 -12.45 -16.13
C PRO A 113 -3.83 -13.81 -15.42
N ASP A 114 -2.64 -14.40 -15.33
CA ASP A 114 -2.44 -15.74 -14.76
C ASP A 114 -2.36 -15.74 -13.22
N THR A 115 -2.25 -14.57 -12.58
CA THR A 115 -2.22 -14.48 -11.11
C THR A 115 -3.63 -14.47 -10.55
N ILE A 116 -3.85 -15.26 -9.49
CA ILE A 116 -5.13 -15.28 -8.78
C ILE A 116 -5.27 -13.96 -8.02
N VAL A 117 -6.31 -13.19 -8.33
CA VAL A 117 -6.63 -11.95 -7.61
C VAL A 117 -8.00 -12.08 -7.01
N ALA A 118 -8.12 -11.78 -5.72
CA ALA A 118 -9.38 -11.86 -4.99
C ALA A 118 -9.62 -10.59 -4.17
N VAL A 119 -10.89 -10.34 -3.89
CA VAL A 119 -11.34 -9.22 -3.08
C VAL A 119 -12.19 -9.72 -1.92
N SER A 120 -11.86 -9.25 -0.72
CA SER A 120 -12.59 -9.61 0.51
C SER A 120 -12.42 -8.54 1.59
N GLU A 121 -13.52 -8.09 2.21
CA GLU A 121 -13.44 -7.24 3.40
C GLU A 121 -12.88 -8.02 4.60
N ASN A 122 -13.22 -9.30 4.70
CA ASN A 122 -12.74 -10.22 5.72
C ASN A 122 -11.60 -11.08 5.15
N ARG A 123 -10.35 -10.66 5.38
CA ARG A 123 -9.18 -11.34 4.78
C ARG A 123 -9.06 -12.80 5.22
N PRO A 124 -9.27 -13.19 6.49
CA PRO A 124 -9.27 -14.59 6.91
C PRO A 124 -10.22 -15.44 6.06
N ASN A 125 -11.48 -15.03 5.94
CA ASN A 125 -12.44 -15.71 5.07
C ASN A 125 -11.98 -15.77 3.60
N GLY A 126 -11.29 -14.74 3.12
CA GLY A 126 -10.74 -14.74 1.76
C GLY A 126 -9.59 -15.73 1.59
N VAL A 127 -8.72 -15.87 2.60
CA VAL A 127 -7.65 -16.88 2.63
C VAL A 127 -8.27 -18.27 2.67
N ASP A 128 -9.22 -18.52 3.57
CA ASP A 128 -9.89 -19.81 3.71
C ASP A 128 -10.53 -20.25 2.38
N LYS A 129 -11.26 -19.33 1.73
CA LYS A 129 -11.90 -19.58 0.44
C LYS A 129 -10.91 -19.82 -0.69
N LEU A 130 -9.79 -19.08 -0.73
CA LEU A 130 -8.76 -19.31 -1.75
C LEU A 130 -8.11 -20.68 -1.60
N ARG A 131 -7.84 -21.12 -0.37
CA ARG A 131 -7.26 -22.45 -0.12
C ARG A 131 -8.21 -23.59 -0.48
N GLU A 132 -9.52 -23.38 -0.28
CA GLU A 132 -10.56 -24.33 -0.70
C GLU A 132 -10.63 -24.47 -2.23
N ILE A 133 -10.55 -23.35 -2.95
CA ILE A 133 -10.67 -23.31 -4.42
C ILE A 133 -9.37 -23.73 -5.12
N TYR A 134 -8.22 -23.38 -4.55
CA TYR A 134 -6.89 -23.61 -5.11
C TYR A 134 -6.02 -24.37 -4.11
N PRO A 135 -6.11 -25.72 -4.06
CA PRO A 135 -5.34 -26.53 -3.12
C PRO A 135 -3.81 -26.40 -3.26
N ASP A 136 -3.32 -26.14 -4.47
CA ASP A 136 -1.89 -25.98 -4.77
C ASP A 136 -1.37 -24.56 -4.48
N LEU A 137 -2.22 -23.66 -3.97
CA LEU A 137 -1.84 -22.31 -3.59
C LEU A 137 -0.84 -22.33 -2.43
N ASN A 138 0.35 -21.77 -2.66
CA ASN A 138 1.44 -21.83 -1.68
C ASN A 138 2.00 -20.46 -1.27
N LEU A 139 1.45 -19.35 -1.79
CA LEU A 139 1.78 -18.00 -1.33
C LEU A 139 0.59 -17.04 -1.48
N ILE A 140 0.29 -16.28 -0.41
CA ILE A 140 -0.69 -15.18 -0.46
C ILE A 140 -0.03 -13.84 -0.17
N ILE A 141 -0.32 -12.85 -1.03
CA ILE A 141 0.02 -11.45 -0.82
C ILE A 141 -1.25 -10.69 -0.41
N LEU A 142 -1.23 -10.08 0.76
CA LEU A 142 -2.30 -9.21 1.25
C LEU A 142 -2.00 -7.75 0.90
N ASP A 143 -2.78 -7.18 0.00
CA ASP A 143 -2.68 -5.79 -0.40
C ASP A 143 -3.46 -4.86 0.56
N ASP A 144 -2.80 -3.77 0.98
CA ASP A 144 -3.27 -2.82 1.99
C ASP A 144 -3.76 -3.45 3.31
N ALA A 145 -2.96 -4.37 3.87
CA ALA A 145 -3.34 -5.20 5.02
C ALA A 145 -2.50 -4.97 6.28
N PHE A 146 -1.61 -3.97 6.33
CA PHE A 146 -0.79 -3.70 7.52
C PHE A 146 -1.62 -3.42 8.79
N GLN A 147 -2.81 -2.83 8.62
CA GLN A 147 -3.75 -2.54 9.72
C GLN A 147 -4.70 -3.71 10.00
N HIS A 148 -4.72 -4.72 9.12
CA HIS A 148 -5.62 -5.86 9.19
C HIS A 148 -5.06 -6.94 10.13
N ARG A 149 -5.09 -6.65 11.44
CA ARG A 149 -4.47 -7.48 12.48
C ARG A 149 -5.17 -8.83 12.74
N LYS A 150 -6.28 -9.16 12.07
CA LYS A 150 -6.94 -10.47 12.20
C LYS A 150 -6.16 -11.61 11.53
N ILE A 151 -5.14 -11.30 10.73
CA ILE A 151 -4.19 -12.28 10.20
C ILE A 151 -2.83 -11.93 10.78
N ASN A 152 -2.09 -12.95 11.23
CA ASN A 152 -0.67 -12.81 11.54
C ASN A 152 0.15 -13.25 10.31
N PRO A 153 0.69 -12.30 9.51
CA PRO A 153 1.44 -12.65 8.31
C PRO A 153 2.86 -13.11 8.66
N GLY A 154 3.36 -14.13 7.95
CA GLY A 154 4.75 -14.57 8.09
C GLY A 154 5.78 -13.50 7.70
N LEU A 155 5.41 -12.60 6.78
CA LEU A 155 6.21 -11.43 6.41
C LEU A 155 5.33 -10.18 6.33
N SER A 156 5.82 -9.05 6.84
CA SER A 156 5.05 -7.80 6.93
C SER A 156 5.90 -6.65 6.42
N ILE A 157 5.44 -6.01 5.36
CA ILE A 157 6.13 -4.95 4.65
C ILE A 157 5.38 -3.64 4.88
N LEU A 158 6.04 -2.68 5.51
CA LEU A 158 5.54 -1.34 5.72
C LEU A 158 6.10 -0.39 4.67
N LEU A 159 5.23 0.22 3.89
CA LEU A 159 5.59 1.31 2.98
C LEU A 159 5.44 2.66 3.66
N ASN A 160 6.52 3.43 3.65
CA ASN A 160 6.58 4.81 4.11
C ASN A 160 6.92 5.73 2.93
N ASN A 161 6.15 6.80 2.71
CA ASN A 161 6.42 7.68 1.57
C ASN A 161 7.57 8.64 1.93
N TYR A 162 8.63 8.66 1.11
CA TYR A 162 9.78 9.54 1.27
C TYR A 162 9.40 11.02 1.45
N ASN A 163 8.48 11.52 0.62
CA ASN A 163 8.06 12.93 0.66
C ASN A 163 7.18 13.25 1.88
N HIS A 164 6.66 12.22 2.55
CA HIS A 164 5.70 12.32 3.64
C HIS A 164 6.03 11.29 4.74
N PRO A 165 7.18 11.43 5.43
CA PRO A 165 7.63 10.44 6.40
C PRO A 165 6.67 10.35 7.58
N ILE A 166 6.41 9.14 8.07
CA ILE A 166 5.61 8.88 9.28
C ILE A 166 6.01 9.77 10.48
N ALA A 167 7.31 10.01 10.64
CA ALA A 167 7.87 10.83 11.72
C ALA A 167 7.46 12.32 11.68
N SER A 168 6.86 12.77 10.58
CA SER A 168 6.42 14.15 10.41
C SER A 168 4.94 14.37 10.74
N TYR A 169 4.19 13.32 11.08
CA TYR A 169 2.73 13.42 11.19
C TYR A 169 2.15 13.11 12.56
N TYR A 170 0.97 13.71 12.77
CA TYR A 170 0.02 13.40 13.82
C TYR A 170 -0.99 12.36 13.33
N LEU A 171 -1.71 11.77 14.28
CA LEU A 171 -2.85 10.91 14.00
C LEU A 171 -3.99 11.68 13.33
N LEU A 172 -4.86 10.96 12.63
CA LEU A 172 -6.11 11.50 12.14
C LEU A 172 -6.98 12.00 13.30
N PRO A 173 -7.77 13.08 13.11
CA PRO A 173 -7.88 13.90 11.90
C PRO A 173 -6.86 15.06 11.83
N LEU A 174 -5.99 15.23 12.84
CA LEU A 174 -5.04 16.34 12.89
C LEU A 174 -3.94 16.23 11.82
N GLY A 175 -3.45 15.01 11.61
CA GLY A 175 -2.47 14.67 10.59
C GLY A 175 -2.96 13.55 9.69
N TYR A 176 -2.02 12.77 9.15
CA TYR A 176 -2.30 11.73 8.16
C TYR A 176 -2.03 10.32 8.68
N LEU A 177 -1.64 10.13 9.96
CA LEU A 177 -1.40 8.79 10.50
C LEU A 177 -2.72 8.12 10.90
N ARG A 178 -2.88 6.87 10.47
CA ARG A 178 -3.98 5.98 10.89
C ARG A 178 -3.60 5.20 12.15
N GLU A 179 -2.31 5.01 12.41
CA GLU A 179 -1.79 4.35 13.60
C GLU A 179 -0.61 5.12 14.19
N THR A 180 -0.29 4.87 15.45
CA THR A 180 0.87 5.45 16.11
C THR A 180 2.16 5.03 15.39
N ARG A 181 3.22 5.81 15.56
CA ARG A 181 4.53 5.53 14.93
C ARG A 181 5.10 4.17 15.36
N SER A 182 4.85 3.77 16.60
CA SER A 182 5.23 2.47 17.15
C SER A 182 4.61 1.29 16.39
N ALA A 183 3.51 1.48 15.65
CA ALA A 183 2.96 0.43 14.81
C ALA A 183 3.93 -0.02 13.71
N SER A 184 4.93 0.81 13.36
CA SER A 184 5.99 0.43 12.44
C SER A 184 6.88 -0.71 12.94
N HIS A 185 6.99 -0.90 14.26
CA HIS A 185 7.75 -2.00 14.87
C HIS A 185 7.15 -3.38 14.56
N ARG A 186 5.90 -3.45 14.07
CA ARG A 186 5.27 -4.71 13.61
C ARG A 186 5.74 -5.16 12.22
N ALA A 187 6.46 -4.31 11.49
CA ALA A 187 6.95 -4.67 10.17
C ALA A 187 8.23 -5.50 10.30
N HIS A 188 8.40 -6.49 9.41
CA HIS A 188 9.68 -7.16 9.20
C HIS A 188 10.56 -6.35 8.24
N ILE A 189 9.93 -5.67 7.28
CA ILE A 189 10.59 -4.84 6.29
C ILE A 189 9.93 -3.45 6.27
N VAL A 190 10.74 -2.41 6.29
CA VAL A 190 10.31 -1.03 6.08
C VAL A 190 10.91 -0.55 4.76
N ILE A 191 10.06 -0.03 3.88
CA ILE A 191 10.48 0.53 2.60
C ILE A 191 10.10 2.00 2.56
N TYR A 192 11.09 2.87 2.42
CA TYR A 192 10.86 4.24 1.98
C TYR A 192 10.61 4.24 0.48
N SER A 193 9.37 4.51 0.08
CA SER A 193 8.97 4.55 -1.32
C SER A 193 9.00 5.95 -1.90
N LYS A 194 9.06 6.04 -3.23
CA LYS A 194 9.13 7.31 -3.98
C LYS A 194 10.37 8.14 -3.60
N CYS A 195 11.46 7.47 -3.27
CA CYS A 195 12.75 8.10 -3.07
C CYS A 195 13.25 8.70 -4.40
N PRO A 196 13.93 9.85 -4.36
CA PRO A 196 14.66 10.34 -5.51
C PRO A 196 15.77 9.32 -5.89
N PRO A 197 16.11 9.19 -7.18
CA PRO A 197 17.11 8.22 -7.63
C PRO A 197 18.51 8.50 -7.03
N ASP A 198 18.80 9.76 -6.73
CA ASP A 198 20.06 10.25 -6.18
C ASP A 198 20.05 10.41 -4.64
N LEU A 199 19.16 9.68 -3.94
CA LEU A 199 19.02 9.76 -2.47
C LEU A 199 20.36 9.58 -1.73
N LYS A 200 20.80 10.63 -1.03
CA LYS A 200 22.13 10.69 -0.43
C LYS A 200 22.24 9.80 0.80
N PRO A 201 23.45 9.28 1.13
CA PRO A 201 23.66 8.47 2.33
C PRO A 201 23.24 9.15 3.64
N ILE A 202 23.44 10.48 3.74
CA ILE A 202 23.04 11.25 4.91
C ILE A 202 21.51 11.28 5.10
N GLU A 203 20.75 11.39 4.01
CA GLU A 203 19.29 11.39 4.04
C GLU A 203 18.76 10.01 4.47
N ARG A 204 19.35 8.93 3.94
CA ARG A 204 19.05 7.55 4.37
C ARG A 204 19.24 7.38 5.88
N ARG A 205 20.33 7.92 6.43
CA ARG A 205 20.63 7.87 7.87
C ARG A 205 19.64 8.66 8.71
N ILE A 206 19.21 9.84 8.24
CA ILE A 206 18.18 10.65 8.91
C ILE A 206 16.85 9.87 8.95
N LEU A 207 16.42 9.35 7.80
CA LEU A 207 15.17 8.58 7.69
C LEU A 207 15.17 7.32 8.57
N SER A 208 16.29 6.59 8.60
CA SER A 208 16.46 5.42 9.47
C SER A 208 16.29 5.76 10.95
N LYS A 209 16.80 6.92 11.40
CA LYS A 209 16.65 7.38 12.79
C LYS A 209 15.22 7.85 13.07
N GLU A 210 14.60 8.56 12.12
CA GLU A 210 13.26 9.11 12.27
C GLU A 210 12.18 8.04 12.48
N ILE A 211 12.30 6.89 11.81
CA ILE A 211 11.35 5.78 11.94
C ILE A 211 11.66 4.83 13.11
N ASP A 212 12.79 5.00 13.80
CA ASP A 212 13.23 4.13 14.89
C ASP A 212 13.27 2.65 14.49
N ILE A 213 14.05 2.34 13.43
CA ILE A 213 14.25 0.97 12.94
C ILE A 213 14.79 0.07 14.06
N ARG A 214 14.13 -1.09 14.26
CA ARG A 214 14.58 -2.11 15.20
C ARG A 214 15.62 -3.06 14.58
N PRO A 215 16.48 -3.71 15.38
CA PRO A 215 17.54 -4.58 14.86
C PRO A 215 17.05 -5.74 13.98
N PHE A 216 15.83 -6.22 14.17
CA PHE A 216 15.24 -7.31 13.39
C PHE A 216 14.60 -6.83 12.06
N GLN A 217 14.51 -5.53 11.84
CA GLN A 217 13.83 -4.96 10.67
C GLN A 217 14.82 -4.66 9.56
N TYR A 218 14.46 -5.01 8.33
CA TYR A 218 15.20 -4.58 7.15
C TYR A 218 14.67 -3.23 6.65
N LEU A 219 15.59 -2.34 6.28
CA LEU A 219 15.27 -1.02 5.72
C LEU A 219 15.71 -0.94 4.25
N PHE A 220 14.75 -0.65 3.38
CA PHE A 220 15.01 -0.40 1.95
C PHE A 220 14.51 0.96 1.51
N PHE A 221 15.03 1.40 0.37
CA PHE A 221 14.64 2.64 -0.31
C PHE A 221 14.30 2.29 -1.75
N SER A 222 13.13 2.72 -2.22
CA SER A 222 12.65 2.43 -3.57
C SER A 222 12.27 3.70 -4.33
N THR A 223 12.68 3.75 -5.59
CA THR A 223 12.33 4.81 -6.53
C THR A 223 11.27 4.28 -7.50
N LEU A 224 10.30 5.12 -7.86
CA LEU A 224 9.35 4.79 -8.92
C LEU A 224 9.92 5.29 -10.24
N ASN A 225 10.04 4.39 -11.20
CA ASN A 225 10.34 4.76 -12.59
C ASN A 225 9.05 4.67 -13.41
N TYR A 226 8.73 5.74 -14.11
CA TYR A 226 7.59 5.78 -15.02
C TYR A 226 7.98 5.09 -16.33
N LYS A 227 7.02 4.37 -16.92
CA LYS A 227 7.18 3.77 -18.25
C LYS A 227 6.72 4.74 -19.33
N ASP A 228 6.99 4.37 -20.58
CA ASP A 228 6.42 5.08 -21.72
C ASP A 228 4.89 5.19 -21.61
N PRO A 229 4.32 6.32 -22.06
CA PRO A 229 2.88 6.49 -22.20
C PRO A 229 2.27 5.33 -22.96
N LYS A 230 1.18 4.78 -22.42
CA LYS A 230 0.38 3.78 -23.13
C LYS A 230 -0.83 4.46 -23.77
N PRO A 231 -1.14 4.15 -25.04
CA PRO A 231 -2.35 4.64 -25.66
C PRO A 231 -3.58 4.11 -24.91
N VAL A 232 -4.56 4.99 -24.68
CA VAL A 232 -5.84 4.61 -24.07
C VAL A 232 -6.73 3.90 -25.10
N PHE A 233 -6.64 4.30 -26.37
CA PHE A 233 -7.38 3.71 -27.48
C PHE A 233 -6.50 2.71 -28.21
N ILE A 234 -7.04 1.52 -28.48
CA ILE A 234 -6.30 0.36 -29.00
C ILE A 234 -5.57 0.67 -30.32
N ASP A 235 -6.15 1.54 -31.15
CA ASP A 235 -5.62 1.86 -32.49
C ASP A 235 -4.65 3.05 -32.50
N SER A 236 -4.34 3.63 -31.33
CA SER A 236 -3.41 4.77 -31.26
C SER A 236 -1.95 4.31 -31.13
N PRO A 237 -1.00 4.95 -31.85
CA PRO A 237 0.41 4.62 -31.73
C PRO A 237 0.92 4.96 -30.33
N SER A 238 1.80 4.11 -29.80
CA SER A 238 2.53 4.41 -28.57
C SER A 238 3.56 5.50 -28.86
N ILE A 239 3.60 6.54 -28.02
CA ILE A 239 4.59 7.61 -28.11
C ILE A 239 5.60 7.40 -26.98
N PRO A 240 6.90 7.18 -27.29
CA PRO A 240 7.96 7.14 -26.30
C PRO A 240 8.02 8.41 -25.46
N ILE A 241 8.39 8.29 -24.18
CA ILE A 241 8.36 9.44 -23.24
C ILE A 241 9.29 10.58 -23.70
N ASP A 242 10.43 10.25 -24.30
CA ASP A 242 11.44 11.20 -24.81
C ASP A 242 10.92 12.05 -25.97
N LYS A 243 9.95 11.54 -26.74
CA LYS A 243 9.31 12.27 -27.85
C LYS A 243 8.16 13.18 -27.43
N LEU A 244 7.74 13.13 -26.15
CA LEU A 244 6.69 14.03 -25.66
C LEU A 244 7.10 15.50 -25.73
N ASN A 245 8.40 15.79 -25.64
CA ASN A 245 8.93 17.17 -25.72
C ASN A 245 8.70 17.84 -27.08
N GLU A 246 8.39 17.06 -28.12
CA GLU A 246 8.05 17.56 -29.46
C GLU A 246 6.58 18.00 -29.58
N HIS A 247 5.78 17.80 -28.53
CA HIS A 247 4.33 17.99 -28.54
C HIS A 247 3.86 18.92 -27.42
N ASN A 248 2.75 19.62 -27.65
CA ASN A 248 2.03 20.31 -26.58
C ASN A 248 1.15 19.29 -25.84
N VAL A 249 1.56 18.91 -24.62
CA VAL A 249 0.89 17.89 -23.83
C VAL A 249 -0.04 18.51 -22.79
N LEU A 250 -1.33 18.16 -22.84
CA LEU A 250 -2.28 18.44 -21.76
C LEU A 250 -2.30 17.30 -20.75
N ALA A 251 -1.77 17.53 -19.55
CA ALA A 251 -1.75 16.55 -18.47
C ALA A 251 -2.99 16.66 -17.58
N ILE A 252 -3.78 15.57 -17.48
CA ILE A 252 -4.95 15.46 -16.60
C ILE A 252 -4.71 14.34 -15.58
N SER A 253 -5.07 14.54 -14.31
CA SER A 253 -4.92 13.53 -13.26
C SER A 253 -6.03 13.64 -12.21
N GLY A 254 -6.63 12.51 -11.83
CA GLY A 254 -7.62 12.39 -10.75
C GLY A 254 -7.06 11.85 -9.42
N ILE A 255 -5.75 11.94 -9.18
CA ILE A 255 -5.13 11.41 -7.95
C ILE A 255 -4.98 12.49 -6.87
N ALA A 256 -5.03 12.08 -5.59
CA ALA A 256 -4.98 12.98 -4.44
C ALA A 256 -3.72 13.87 -4.38
N LYS A 257 -2.60 13.43 -4.96
CA LYS A 257 -1.34 14.19 -5.03
C LYS A 257 -0.68 13.98 -6.39
N SER A 258 -0.87 14.93 -7.31
CA SER A 258 -0.40 14.88 -8.70
C SER A 258 1.00 15.47 -8.92
N GLN A 259 1.61 16.11 -7.92
CA GLN A 259 2.87 16.85 -8.11
C GLN A 259 4.00 15.98 -8.68
N SER A 260 4.13 14.72 -8.24
CA SER A 260 5.17 13.83 -8.77
C SER A 260 4.95 13.47 -10.24
N TYR A 261 3.69 13.36 -10.65
CA TYR A 261 3.31 13.12 -12.05
C TYR A 261 3.59 14.35 -12.91
N VAL A 262 3.21 15.54 -12.44
CA VAL A 262 3.47 16.80 -13.14
C VAL A 262 4.97 17.08 -13.25
N ASN A 263 5.74 16.84 -12.18
CA ASN A 263 7.19 17.03 -12.20
C ASN A 263 7.92 16.03 -13.10
N PHE A 264 7.35 14.84 -13.32
CA PHE A 264 7.92 13.84 -14.23
C PHE A 264 7.69 14.21 -15.71
N LEU A 265 6.57 14.86 -16.03
CA LEU A 265 6.24 15.30 -17.39
C LEU A 265 6.89 16.64 -17.79
N LYS A 266 7.55 17.33 -16.85
CA LYS A 266 8.30 18.57 -17.09
C LYS A 266 9.76 18.26 -17.32
#